data_AF-A0A2I2FK33-F1
#
_entry.id   AF-A0A2I2FK33-F1
#
_cell.length_a   1.000
_cell.length_b   1.000
_cell.length_c   1.000
_cell.angle_alpha   90.00
_cell.angle_beta   90.00
_cell.angle_gamma   90.00
#
_symmetry.space_group_name_H-M   'P 1'
#
loop_
_entity.id
_entity.type
_entity.pdbx_description
1 polymer ?
#
loop_
_entity_poly.entity_id
_entity_poly.type
_entity_poly.pdbx_seq_one_letter_code
_entity_poly.pdbx_strand_id
1 'polypeptide(L)'
;MPITEITSLQELLQTLNASTPSKVVVQASAAWCKPCDAIAPHVDRLSSEYQQKKEGEGEKKEGEKEGEGKGEVRFVRFDIDSAADLAQELGVRAVPAFFFFSDGELVDEYKGGRVNLLEEMIGRNIG
;
A
#
# COMPACT_ATOMS: atom_id res chain seq x y z
N MET A 1 11.83 -4.66 7.71
CA MET A 1 10.74 -3.69 7.59
C MET A 1 10.52 -3.47 6.11
N PRO A 2 9.45 -4.04 5.52
CA PRO A 2 9.25 -4.03 4.07
C PRO A 2 8.52 -2.77 3.56
N ILE A 3 8.09 -1.88 4.46
CA ILE A 3 7.51 -0.58 4.11
C ILE A 3 8.64 0.42 3.85
N THR A 4 8.58 1.10 2.71
CA THR A 4 9.51 2.18 2.37
C THR A 4 8.90 3.53 2.70
N GLU A 5 9.62 4.39 3.42
CA GLU A 5 9.21 5.78 3.63
C GLU A 5 9.53 6.62 2.40
N ILE A 6 8.56 7.41 1.94
CA ILE A 6 8.73 8.39 0.88
C ILE A 6 8.32 9.77 1.40
N THR A 7 8.93 10.81 0.82
CA THR A 7 8.79 12.20 1.27
C THR A 7 8.44 13.17 0.14
N SER A 8 8.31 12.67 -1.10
CA SER A 8 8.03 13.50 -2.27
C SER A 8 7.27 12.75 -3.36
N LEU A 9 6.66 13.51 -4.27
CA LEU A 9 6.03 12.96 -5.47
C LEU A 9 7.03 12.19 -6.34
N GLN A 10 8.27 12.68 -6.46
CA GLN A 10 9.29 12.05 -7.30
C GLN A 10 9.64 10.64 -6.80
N GLU A 11 9.74 10.44 -5.48
CA GLU A 11 9.97 9.12 -4.90
C GLU A 11 8.79 8.17 -5.11
N LEU A 12 7.55 8.69 -5.04
CA LEU A 12 6.38 7.90 -5.42
C LEU A 12 6.48 7.45 -6.88
N LEU A 13 6.70 8.39 -7.81
CA LEU A 13 6.81 8.09 -9.24
C LEU A 13 7.94 7.10 -9.55
N GLN A 14 9.09 7.22 -8.88
CA GLN A 14 10.17 6.25 -9.00
C GLN A 14 9.74 4.86 -8.53
N THR A 15 9.02 4.79 -7.41
CA THR A 15 8.49 3.53 -6.89
C THR A 15 7.50 2.91 -7.89
N LEU A 16 6.56 3.69 -8.42
CA LEU A 16 5.59 3.21 -9.41
C LEU A 16 6.26 2.63 -10.66
N ASN A 17 7.34 3.26 -11.13
CA ASN A 17 8.05 2.88 -12.35
C ASN A 17 9.18 1.86 -12.13
N ALA A 18 9.43 1.40 -10.90
CA ALA A 18 10.60 0.56 -10.60
C ALA A 18 10.53 -0.87 -11.18
N SER A 19 9.34 -1.37 -11.54
CA SER A 19 9.14 -2.69 -12.15
C SER A 19 7.81 -2.72 -12.91
N THR A 20 7.62 -3.65 -13.85
CA THR A 20 6.33 -3.91 -14.49
C THR A 20 6.09 -5.44 -14.60
N PRO A 21 4.94 -5.96 -14.15
CA PRO A 21 3.85 -5.24 -13.48
C PRO A 21 4.19 -4.82 -12.04
N SER A 22 3.85 -3.58 -11.66
CA SER A 22 4.06 -3.04 -10.30
C SER A 22 2.73 -2.79 -9.61
N LYS A 23 2.58 -3.31 -8.40
CA LYS A 23 1.45 -3.02 -7.52
C LYS A 23 2.00 -2.26 -6.31
N VAL A 24 1.50 -1.06 -6.02
CA VAL A 24 2.01 -0.22 -4.94
C VAL A 24 0.88 0.23 -4.03
N VAL A 25 1.03 0.00 -2.73
CA VAL A 25 0.12 0.48 -1.69
C VAL A 25 0.79 1.66 -0.98
N VAL A 26 0.18 2.84 -1.06
CA VAL A 26 0.68 4.06 -0.43
C VAL A 26 -0.15 4.39 0.80
N GLN A 27 0.46 4.46 1.97
CA GLN A 27 -0.18 4.91 3.21
C GLN A 27 0.16 6.39 3.48
N ALA A 28 -0.86 7.24 3.51
CA ALA A 28 -0.78 8.57 4.11
C ALA A 28 -0.97 8.47 5.63
N SER A 29 0.01 8.95 6.39
CA SER A 29 0.06 8.90 7.85
C SER A 29 0.40 10.28 8.43
N ALA A 30 0.34 10.40 9.76
CA ALA A 30 0.88 11.55 10.48
C ALA A 30 1.35 11.14 11.88
N ALA A 31 2.38 11.79 12.42
CA ALA A 31 2.89 11.50 13.76
C ALA A 31 1.85 11.70 14.90
N TRP A 32 0.84 12.55 14.70
CA TRP A 32 -0.23 12.82 15.66
C TRP A 32 -1.46 11.93 15.48
N CYS A 33 -1.43 11.00 14.52
CA CYS A 33 -2.57 10.17 14.15
C CYS A 33 -2.59 8.85 14.93
N LYS A 34 -3.26 8.82 16.09
CA LYS A 34 -3.46 7.58 16.86
C LYS A 34 -4.09 6.42 16.07
N PRO A 35 -5.08 6.64 15.18
CA PRO A 35 -5.58 5.57 14.33
C PRO A 35 -4.53 5.00 13.36
N CYS A 36 -3.55 5.82 12.96
CA CYS A 36 -2.42 5.38 12.14
C CYS A 36 -1.50 4.45 12.94
N ASP A 37 -1.21 4.78 14.21
CA ASP A 37 -0.44 3.91 15.11
C ASP A 37 -1.15 2.56 15.35
N ALA A 38 -2.48 2.60 15.49
CA ALA A 38 -3.28 1.40 15.72
C ALA A 38 -3.24 0.44 14.52
N ILE A 39 -3.22 0.95 13.28
CA ILE A 39 -3.19 0.11 12.07
C ILE A 39 -1.77 -0.28 11.65
N ALA A 40 -0.74 0.49 12.04
CA ALA A 40 0.66 0.26 11.69
C ALA A 40 1.12 -1.21 11.80
N PRO A 41 0.92 -1.93 12.92
CA PRO A 41 1.37 -3.34 13.01
C PRO A 41 0.65 -4.27 12.04
N HIS A 42 -0.56 -3.93 11.61
CA HIS A 42 -1.29 -4.70 10.60
C HIS A 42 -0.74 -4.43 9.20
N VAL A 43 -0.43 -3.17 8.87
CA VAL A 43 0.21 -2.82 7.58
C VAL A 43 1.59 -3.45 7.48
N ASP A 44 2.39 -3.43 8.55
CA ASP A 44 3.71 -4.07 8.62
C ASP A 44 3.64 -5.58 8.35
N ARG A 45 2.66 -6.25 8.95
CA ARG A 45 2.41 -7.69 8.72
C ARG A 45 2.04 -7.95 7.26
N LEU A 46 1.06 -7.20 6.73
CA LEU A 46 0.62 -7.36 5.33
C LEU A 46 1.78 -7.13 4.36
N SER A 47 2.55 -6.07 4.57
CA SER A 47 3.73 -5.79 3.77
C SER A 47 4.72 -6.96 3.76
N SER A 48 4.92 -7.60 4.91
CA SER A 48 5.80 -8.76 5.02
C SER A 48 5.25 -10.00 4.31
N GLU A 49 3.94 -10.26 4.44
CA GLU A 49 3.25 -11.39 3.80
C GLU A 49 3.30 -11.31 2.27
N TYR A 50 3.05 -10.13 1.71
CA TYR A 50 3.12 -9.90 0.26
C TYR A 50 4.56 -9.93 -0.27
N GLN A 51 5.56 -9.57 0.54
CA GLN A 51 6.97 -9.74 0.20
C GLN A 51 7.39 -11.23 0.19
N GLN A 52 6.86 -12.04 1.12
CA GLN A 52 7.20 -13.46 1.24
C GLN A 52 6.53 -14.33 0.16
N LYS A 53 5.33 -13.97 -0.32
CA LYS A 53 4.68 -14.62 -1.46
C LYS A 53 5.51 -14.56 -2.76
N LYS A 54 6.56 -13.73 -2.82
CA LYS A 54 7.54 -13.69 -3.90
C LYS A 54 8.54 -14.85 -3.89
N GLU A 55 8.78 -15.48 -2.73
CA GLU A 55 9.85 -16.48 -2.54
C GLU A 55 9.35 -17.93 -2.37
N GLY A 56 8.04 -18.17 -2.17
CA GLY A 56 7.49 -19.50 -1.94
C GLY A 56 6.31 -19.85 -2.84
N GLU A 57 6.54 -20.69 -3.86
CA GLU A 57 5.51 -21.65 -4.26
C GLU A 57 5.28 -22.61 -3.07
N GLY A 58 4.09 -22.58 -2.47
CA GLY A 58 3.65 -23.65 -1.56
C GLY A 58 2.99 -23.18 -0.27
N GLU A 59 1.69 -22.86 -0.33
CA GLU A 59 0.66 -23.63 0.37
C GLU A 59 -0.72 -23.14 -0.10
N LYS A 60 -1.43 -24.03 -0.79
CA LYS A 60 -2.80 -23.83 -1.26
C LYS A 60 -3.72 -23.64 -0.05
N LYS A 61 -4.43 -22.53 0.03
CA LYS A 61 -5.75 -22.50 0.66
C LYS A 61 -6.78 -22.53 -0.46
N GLU A 62 -7.55 -23.61 -0.51
CA GLU A 62 -8.68 -23.79 -1.43
C GLU A 62 -9.70 -22.65 -1.21
N GLY A 63 -9.93 -21.81 -2.22
CA GLY A 63 -11.10 -20.91 -2.20
C GLY A 63 -11.03 -19.58 -2.95
N GLU A 64 -9.87 -19.12 -3.45
CA GLU A 64 -9.80 -17.85 -4.19
C GLU A 64 -9.32 -18.06 -5.63
N LYS A 65 -10.04 -17.42 -6.56
CA LYS A 65 -9.89 -17.57 -8.01
C LYS A 65 -8.44 -17.29 -8.45
N GLU A 66 -7.86 -18.28 -9.13
CA GLU A 66 -6.69 -18.07 -10.00
C GLU A 66 -7.03 -17.00 -11.04
N GLY A 67 -6.28 -15.91 -11.04
CA GLY A 67 -6.51 -14.78 -11.93
C GLY A 67 -5.38 -13.76 -11.90
N GLU A 68 -4.32 -14.08 -12.63
CA GLU A 68 -3.51 -13.11 -13.40
C GLU A 68 -2.61 -12.11 -12.65
N GLY A 69 -1.30 -12.39 -12.71
CA GLY A 69 -0.24 -11.38 -12.60
C GLY A 69 0.65 -11.51 -11.35
N LYS A 70 1.75 -12.27 -11.48
CA LYS A 70 2.92 -12.23 -10.58
C LYS A 70 3.56 -10.83 -10.62
N GLY A 71 2.92 -9.83 -10.03
CA GLY A 71 3.45 -8.48 -9.84
C GLY A 71 4.17 -8.35 -8.51
N GLU A 72 5.23 -7.55 -8.47
CA GLU A 72 5.84 -7.15 -7.21
C GLU A 72 4.91 -6.18 -6.48
N VAL A 73 4.49 -6.55 -5.27
CA VAL A 73 3.72 -5.66 -4.40
C VAL A 73 4.69 -4.91 -3.49
N ARG A 74 4.63 -3.57 -3.51
CA ARG A 74 5.38 -2.71 -2.59
C ARG A 74 4.45 -1.91 -1.70
N PHE A 75 4.86 -1.73 -0.46
CA PHE A 75 4.19 -0.88 0.49
C PHE A 75 5.08 0.33 0.74
N VAL A 76 4.50 1.51 0.64
CA VAL A 76 5.17 2.77 0.95
C VAL A 76 4.32 3.59 1.91
N ARG A 77 4.98 4.39 2.71
CA ARG A 77 4.35 5.30 3.67
C ARG A 77 4.92 6.70 3.51
N PHE A 78 4.08 7.70 3.73
CA PHE A 78 4.55 9.08 3.87
C PHE A 78 3.82 9.79 5.00
N ASP A 79 4.50 10.76 5.60
CA ASP A 79 3.93 11.67 6.58
C ASP A 79 3.40 12.92 5.87
N ILE A 80 2.12 13.24 6.09
CA ILE A 80 1.44 14.35 5.40
C ILE A 80 1.97 15.73 5.79
N ASP A 81 2.60 15.87 6.95
CA ASP A 81 3.19 17.14 7.41
C ASP A 81 4.56 17.36 6.74
N SER A 82 5.27 16.27 6.46
CA SER A 82 6.60 16.29 5.84
C SER A 82 6.56 16.30 4.30
N ALA A 83 5.54 15.68 3.70
CA ALA A 83 5.37 15.54 2.25
C ALA A 83 4.06 16.20 1.77
N ALA A 84 3.92 17.51 2.04
CA ALA A 84 2.69 18.26 1.80
C ALA A 84 2.29 18.34 0.31
N ASP A 85 3.28 18.40 -0.60
CA ASP A 85 3.09 18.34 -2.04
C ASP A 85 2.46 17.00 -2.46
N LEU A 86 3.02 15.89 -1.98
CA LEU A 86 2.49 14.55 -2.24
C LEU A 86 1.08 14.38 -1.66
N ALA A 87 0.85 14.88 -0.43
CA ALA A 87 -0.47 14.87 0.20
C ALA A 87 -1.51 15.63 -0.63
N GLN A 88 -1.13 16.78 -1.20
CA GLN A 88 -2.00 17.58 -2.04
C GLN A 88 -2.30 16.88 -3.38
N GLU A 89 -1.29 16.33 -4.05
CA GLU A 89 -1.44 15.63 -5.33
C GLU A 89 -2.32 14.39 -5.22
N LEU A 90 -2.16 13.62 -4.14
CA LEU A 90 -3.03 12.47 -3.85
C LEU A 90 -4.40 12.86 -3.27
N GLY A 91 -4.65 14.15 -3.06
CA GLY A 91 -5.92 14.65 -2.52
C GLY A 91 -6.22 14.16 -1.10
N VAL A 92 -5.20 14.00 -0.26
CA VAL A 92 -5.36 13.55 1.14
C VAL A 92 -6.17 14.58 1.92
N ARG A 93 -7.29 14.14 2.50
CA ARG A 93 -8.17 14.97 3.34
C ARG A 93 -8.23 14.52 4.80
N ALA A 94 -7.84 13.27 5.06
CA ALA A 94 -7.85 12.66 6.37
C ALA A 94 -6.82 11.53 6.39
N VAL A 95 -6.31 11.22 7.58
CA VAL A 95 -5.39 10.11 7.83
C VAL A 95 -5.99 9.13 8.86
N PRO A 96 -5.70 7.83 8.75
CA PRO A 96 -4.94 7.19 7.68
C PRO A 96 -5.75 7.13 6.37
N ALA A 97 -5.04 7.24 5.25
CA ALA A 97 -5.58 6.97 3.92
C ALA A 97 -4.63 6.06 3.16
N PHE A 98 -5.19 5.24 2.28
CA PHE A 98 -4.49 4.25 1.50
C PHE A 98 -4.82 4.45 0.04
N PHE A 99 -3.80 4.43 -0.82
CA PHE A 99 -3.95 4.56 -2.26
C PHE A 99 -3.33 3.33 -2.92
N PHE A 100 -4.06 2.75 -3.86
CA PHE A 100 -3.69 1.52 -4.53
C PHE A 100 -3.31 1.86 -5.96
N PHE A 101 -2.08 1.57 -6.34
CA PHE A 101 -1.59 1.76 -7.69
C PHE A 101 -1.30 0.42 -8.36
N SER A 102 -1.66 0.32 -9.64
CA SER A 102 -1.29 -0.78 -10.52
C SER A 102 -0.69 -0.21 -11.79
N ASP A 103 0.53 -0.62 -12.13
CA ASP A 103 1.26 -0.20 -13.34
C ASP A 103 1.35 1.32 -13.51
N GLY A 104 1.47 2.03 -12.38
CA GLY A 104 1.56 3.49 -12.33
C GLY A 104 0.22 4.23 -12.32
N GLU A 105 -0.90 3.53 -12.48
CA GLU A 105 -2.24 4.12 -12.41
C GLU A 105 -2.86 3.94 -11.02
N LEU A 106 -3.51 4.98 -10.50
CA LEU A 106 -4.29 4.90 -9.27
C LEU A 106 -5.57 4.11 -9.55
N VAL A 107 -5.66 2.88 -9.03
CA VAL A 107 -6.81 2.00 -9.25
C VAL A 107 -7.87 2.15 -8.18
N ASP A 108 -7.51 2.52 -6.95
CA ASP A 108 -8.46 2.65 -5.85
C ASP A 108 -7.91 3.49 -4.68
N GLU A 109 -8.80 3.96 -3.81
CA GLU A 109 -8.46 4.65 -2.56
C GLU A 109 -9.33 4.18 -1.39
N TYR A 110 -8.74 4.11 -0.19
CA TYR A 110 -9.44 3.82 1.05
C TYR A 110 -9.08 4.82 2.13
N LYS A 111 -10.09 5.49 2.67
CA LYS A 111 -9.96 6.48 3.75
C LYS A 111 -10.48 5.86 5.05
N GLY A 112 -9.60 5.62 6.01
CA GLY A 112 -9.98 5.13 7.33
C GLY A 112 -9.03 4.09 7.93
N GLY A 113 -9.20 3.86 9.24
CA GLY A 113 -8.34 2.97 10.04
C GLY A 113 -8.93 1.60 10.35
N ARG A 114 -9.95 1.12 9.62
CA ARG A 114 -10.48 -0.25 9.84
C ARG A 114 -9.62 -1.27 9.10
N VAL A 115 -9.02 -2.20 9.84
CA VAL A 115 -8.12 -3.25 9.34
C VAL A 115 -8.83 -4.17 8.34
N ASN A 116 -10.01 -4.71 8.69
CA ASN A 116 -10.70 -5.69 7.83
C ASN A 116 -10.97 -5.13 6.42
N LEU A 117 -11.40 -3.86 6.34
CA LEU A 117 -11.62 -3.22 5.04
C LEU A 117 -10.33 -2.97 4.29
N LEU A 118 -9.24 -2.62 4.98
CA LEU A 118 -7.94 -2.48 4.34
C LEU A 118 -7.51 -3.82 3.70
N GLU A 119 -7.67 -4.93 4.42
CA GLU A 119 -7.35 -6.27 3.90
C GLU A 119 -8.21 -6.63 2.69
N GLU A 120 -9.52 -6.36 2.73
CA GLU A 120 -10.42 -6.56 1.60
C GLU A 120 -10.00 -5.73 0.37
N MET A 121 -9.65 -4.46 0.58
CA MET A 121 -9.24 -3.54 -0.51
C MET A 121 -7.89 -3.95 -1.12
N ILE A 122 -6.94 -4.41 -0.30
CA ILE A 122 -5.68 -4.98 -0.79
C ILE A 122 -5.96 -6.26 -1.58
N GLY A 123 -6.77 -7.18 -1.04
CA GLY A 123 -7.15 -8.41 -1.74
C GLY A 123 -7.82 -8.15 -3.08
N ARG A 124 -8.68 -7.13 -3.18
CA ARG A 124 -9.40 -6.79 -4.41
C ARG A 124 -8.52 -6.15 -5.49
N ASN A 125 -7.62 -5.25 -5.11
CA ASN A 125 -6.89 -4.41 -6.06
C ASN A 125 -5.45 -4.88 -6.30
N ILE A 126 -4.88 -5.61 -5.34
CA ILE A 126 -3.46 -5.95 -5.28
C ILE A 126 -3.23 -7.46 -5.15
N GLY A 127 -4.23 -8.21 -4.67
CA GLY A 127 -4.24 -9.67 -4.56
C GLY A 127 -4.12 -10.41 -5.88
#